data_AF-A0A2W5AJQ1-F1
#
_entry.id   AF-A0A2W5AJQ1-F1
#
_cell.length_a   1.000
_cell.length_b   1.000
_cell.length_c   1.000
_cell.angle_alpha   90.00
_cell.angle_beta   90.00
_cell.angle_gamma   90.00
#
_symmetry.space_group_name_H-M   'P 1'
#
loop_
_entity.id
_entity.type
_entity.pdbx_description
1 polymer ?
#
loop_
_entity_poly.entity_id
_entity_poly.type
_entity_poly.pdbx_seq_one_letter_code
_entity_poly.pdbx_strand_id
1 'polypeptide(L)'
;MIYLIAGLLITFACYMLFLVSDKQRPKTQKSRWAKCAEHYQICRYLAFGVLAVALILLIQFTGRGVGSVSLFVFATPILFILILSINDLKPKRTAQSK
;
A
#
# COMPACT_ATOMS: atom_id res chain seq x y z
N MET A 1 14.64 -16.31 3.39
CA MET A 1 15.07 -14.91 3.62
C MET A 1 14.55 -13.96 2.54
N ILE A 2 14.71 -14.25 1.25
CA ILE A 2 14.26 -13.35 0.15
C ILE A 2 12.77 -13.02 0.22
N TYR A 3 11.89 -14.00 0.48
CA TYR A 3 10.45 -13.73 0.64
C TYR A 3 10.12 -12.76 1.80
N LEU A 4 10.88 -12.81 2.89
CA LEU A 4 10.69 -11.88 4.02
C LEU A 4 11.11 -10.46 3.61
N ILE A 5 12.25 -10.32 2.93
CA ILE A 5 12.73 -9.03 2.43
C ILE A 5 11.73 -8.46 1.43
N ALA A 6 11.29 -9.26 0.46
CA ALA A 6 10.29 -8.85 -0.53
C ALA A 6 8.97 -8.46 0.16
N GLY A 7 8.51 -9.25 1.13
CA GLY A 7 7.31 -8.95 1.91
C GLY A 7 7.40 -7.61 2.67
N LEU A 8 8.55 -7.32 3.29
CA LEU A 8 8.79 -6.04 3.96
C LEU A 8 8.79 -4.86 2.98
N LEU A 9 9.45 -5.00 1.83
CA LEU A 9 9.48 -3.98 0.78
C LEU A 9 8.08 -3.71 0.23
N ILE A 10 7.30 -4.77 -0.05
CA ILE A 10 5.92 -4.67 -0.53
C ILE A 10 5.04 -3.99 0.51
N THR A 11 5.16 -4.38 1.78
CA THR A 11 4.40 -3.79 2.89
C THR A 11 4.70 -2.30 3.03
N PHE A 12 5.98 -1.94 3.02
CA PHE A 12 6.41 -0.55 3.09
C PHE A 12 5.87 0.27 1.91
N ALA A 13 5.99 -0.25 0.69
CA ALA A 13 5.51 0.45 -0.50
C ALA A 13 3.97 0.61 -0.49
N CYS A 14 3.23 -0.44 -0.14
CA CYS A 14 1.77 -0.37 -0.02
C CYS A 14 1.34 0.64 1.05
N TYR A 15 2.03 0.67 2.19
CA TYR A 15 1.76 1.64 3.24
C TYR A 15 2.06 3.08 2.80
N MET A 16 3.17 3.31 2.10
CA MET A 16 3.50 4.63 1.54
C MET A 16 2.45 5.08 0.53
N LEU A 17 2.04 4.20 -0.40
CA LEU A 17 0.95 4.48 -1.34
C LEU A 17 -0.37 4.79 -0.63
N PHE A 18 -0.67 4.10 0.47
CA PHE A 18 -1.83 4.36 1.29
C PHE A 18 -1.76 5.75 1.96
N LEU A 19 -0.62 6.11 2.57
CA LEU A 19 -0.44 7.41 3.23
C LEU A 19 -0.64 8.59 2.27
N VAL A 20 -0.23 8.44 1.01
CA VAL A 20 -0.34 9.49 -0.02
C VAL A 20 -1.61 9.39 -0.87
N SER A 21 -2.48 8.40 -0.62
CA SER A 21 -3.76 8.24 -1.31
C SER A 21 -4.69 9.43 -1.02
N ASP A 22 -5.45 9.88 -2.01
CA ASP A 22 -6.33 11.06 -1.87
C ASP A 22 -7.31 10.96 -0.70
N LYS A 23 -7.80 9.75 -0.39
CA LYS A 23 -8.68 9.52 0.75
C LYS A 23 -7.98 9.72 2.10
N GLN A 24 -6.71 9.31 2.21
CA GLN A 24 -5.96 9.30 3.48
C GLN A 24 -5.11 10.56 3.66
N ARG A 25 -4.68 11.18 2.58
CA ARG A 25 -3.75 12.31 2.55
C ARG A 25 -4.15 13.48 3.47
N PRO A 26 -5.43 13.90 3.59
CA PRO A 26 -5.83 14.92 4.55
C PRO A 26 -5.57 14.53 6.01
N LYS A 27 -5.72 13.23 6.35
CA LYS A 27 -5.37 12.69 7.67
C LYS A 27 -3.85 12.60 7.83
N THR A 28 -3.14 12.18 6.79
CA THR A 28 -1.68 12.08 6.77
C THR A 28 -1.00 13.44 6.98
N GLN A 29 -1.54 14.52 6.40
CA GLN A 29 -1.05 15.89 6.58
C GLN A 29 -1.07 16.38 8.03
N LYS A 30 -1.99 15.86 8.85
CA LYS A 30 -2.10 16.18 10.28
C LYS A 30 -1.31 15.22 11.18
N SER A 31 -0.61 14.26 10.60
CA SER A 31 0.15 13.24 11.32
C SER A 31 1.66 13.51 11.27
N ARG A 32 2.45 12.62 11.89
CA ARG A 32 3.92 12.63 11.80
C ARG A 32 4.45 12.47 10.37
N TRP A 33 3.60 12.05 9.42
CA TRP A 33 3.92 11.87 8.00
C TRP A 33 3.58 13.09 7.13
N ALA A 34 3.34 14.27 7.73
CA ALA A 34 2.96 15.48 7.01
C ALA A 34 3.90 15.81 5.83
N LYS A 35 5.21 15.63 6.00
CA LYS A 35 6.21 15.85 4.94
C LYS A 35 6.05 14.95 3.72
N CYS A 36 5.62 13.70 3.93
CA CYS A 36 5.35 12.77 2.83
C CYS A 36 4.03 13.12 2.13
N ALA A 37 3.03 13.64 2.86
CA ALA A 37 1.79 14.13 2.26
C ALA A 37 1.96 15.46 1.50
N GLU A 38 2.93 16.28 1.89
CA GLU A 38 3.37 17.49 1.18
C GLU A 38 4.01 17.10 -0.17
N HIS A 39 4.97 16.17 -0.15
CA HIS A 39 5.70 15.67 -1.32
C HIS A 39 5.09 14.37 -1.89
N TYR A 40 3.76 14.32 -1.95
CA TYR A 40 3.03 13.08 -2.24
C TYR A 40 3.44 12.41 -3.55
N GLN A 41 3.78 13.18 -4.60
CA GLN A 41 4.23 12.65 -5.88
C GLN A 41 5.57 11.93 -5.76
N ILE A 42 6.53 12.51 -5.03
CA ILE A 42 7.85 11.92 -4.81
C ILE A 42 7.70 10.63 -3.99
N CYS A 43 6.94 10.66 -2.89
CA CYS A 43 6.64 9.47 -2.10
C CYS A 43 5.97 8.37 -2.95
N ARG A 44 5.06 8.74 -3.85
CA ARG A 44 4.39 7.80 -4.75
C ARG A 44 5.37 7.16 -5.73
N TYR A 45 6.23 7.94 -6.38
CA TYR A 45 7.25 7.39 -7.29
C TYR A 45 8.25 6.50 -6.57
N LEU A 46 8.68 6.88 -5.36
CA LEU A 46 9.54 6.04 -4.52
C LEU A 46 8.86 4.71 -4.20
N ALA A 47 7.58 4.71 -3.83
CA ALA A 47 6.85 3.49 -3.53
C ALA A 47 6.74 2.55 -4.76
N PHE A 48 6.47 3.10 -5.95
CA PHE A 48 6.50 2.31 -7.18
C PHE A 48 7.91 1.77 -7.51
N GLY A 49 8.95 2.56 -7.27
CA GLY A 49 10.34 2.10 -7.40
C GLY A 49 10.65 0.94 -6.46
N VAL A 50 10.20 0.99 -5.21
CA VAL A 50 10.35 -0.10 -4.24
C VAL A 50 9.58 -1.35 -4.69
N LEU A 51 8.37 -1.21 -5.24
CA LEU A 51 7.63 -2.35 -5.81
C LEU A 51 8.36 -2.97 -7.00
N ALA A 52 8.97 -2.16 -7.86
CA ALA A 52 9.78 -2.65 -8.99
C ALA A 52 11.00 -3.44 -8.49
N VAL A 53 11.70 -2.95 -7.45
CA VAL A 53 12.81 -3.67 -6.83
C VAL A 53 12.33 -5.00 -6.23
N ALA A 54 11.22 -5.00 -5.48
CA ALA A 54 10.65 -6.22 -4.92
C ALA A 54 10.27 -7.23 -6.01
N LEU A 55 9.71 -6.76 -7.13
CA LEU A 55 9.38 -7.58 -8.29
C LEU A 55 10.64 -8.21 -8.92
N ILE A 56 11.70 -7.41 -9.14
CA ILE A 56 12.96 -7.91 -9.69
C ILE A 56 13.56 -8.99 -8.79
N LEU A 57 13.58 -8.76 -7.46
CA LEU A 57 14.09 -9.73 -6.50
C LEU A 57 13.29 -11.06 -6.55
N LEU A 58 11.96 -10.97 -6.60
CA LEU A 58 11.10 -12.15 -6.70
C LEU A 58 11.30 -12.90 -8.03
N ILE A 59 11.40 -12.18 -9.15
CA ILE A 59 11.66 -12.76 -10.47
C ILE A 59 13.01 -13.46 -10.51
N GLN A 60 14.06 -12.85 -9.99
CA GLN A 60 15.40 -13.44 -9.95
C GLN A 60 15.44 -14.71 -9.11
N PHE A 61 14.68 -14.77 -8.01
CA PHE A 61 14.67 -15.92 -7.12
C PHE A 61 13.76 -17.07 -7.57
N THR A 62 12.63 -16.78 -8.20
CA THR A 62 11.55 -17.78 -8.47
C THR A 62 11.24 -17.96 -9.95
N GLY A 63 11.87 -17.18 -10.83
CA GLY A 63 11.54 -17.11 -12.25
C GLY A 63 10.45 -16.08 -12.56
N ARG A 64 10.35 -15.70 -13.84
CA ARG A 64 9.50 -14.57 -14.29
C ARG A 64 8.02 -14.76 -13.96
N GLY A 65 7.49 -15.97 -14.17
CA GLY A 65 6.07 -16.26 -13.91
C GLY A 65 5.73 -16.19 -12.42
N VAL A 66 6.36 -17.06 -11.62
CA VAL A 66 6.10 -17.16 -10.18
C VAL A 66 6.41 -15.84 -9.48
N GLY A 67 7.51 -15.17 -9.83
CA GLY A 67 7.89 -13.91 -9.19
C GLY A 67 6.91 -12.77 -9.45
N SER A 68 6.38 -12.69 -10.67
CA SER A 68 5.37 -11.69 -11.03
C SER A 68 4.06 -11.91 -10.27
N VAL A 69 3.58 -13.15 -10.23
CA VAL A 69 2.35 -13.49 -9.48
C VAL A 69 2.54 -13.28 -7.98
N SER A 70 3.71 -13.64 -7.44
CA SER A 70 4.02 -13.51 -6.02
C SER A 70 3.90 -12.07 -5.52
N LEU A 71 4.31 -11.07 -6.31
CA LEU A 71 4.15 -9.66 -5.95
C LEU A 71 2.69 -9.32 -5.62
N PHE A 72 1.75 -9.75 -6.48
CA PHE A 72 0.33 -9.49 -6.30
C PHE A 72 -0.28 -10.29 -5.15
N VAL A 73 0.16 -11.54 -4.96
CA VAL A 73 -0.28 -12.39 -3.84
C VAL A 73 0.08 -11.74 -2.50
N PHE A 74 1.28 -11.15 -2.37
CA PHE A 74 1.66 -10.43 -1.16
C PHE A 74 1.00 -9.05 -1.03
N ALA A 75 0.88 -8.28 -2.12
CA ALA A 75 0.37 -6.91 -2.05
C ALA A 75 -1.14 -6.84 -1.76
N THR A 76 -1.94 -7.74 -2.35
CA THR A 76 -3.41 -7.73 -2.24
C THR A 76 -3.94 -7.71 -0.80
N PRO A 77 -3.58 -8.66 0.09
CA PRO A 77 -4.11 -8.67 1.46
C PRO A 77 -3.71 -7.40 2.24
N ILE A 78 -2.50 -6.87 2.02
CA ILE A 78 -2.02 -5.65 2.66
C ILE A 78 -2.88 -4.46 2.23
N LEU A 79 -3.04 -4.27 0.91
CA LEU A 79 -3.86 -3.19 0.37
C LEU A 79 -5.31 -3.31 0.85
N PHE A 80 -5.85 -4.52 0.90
CA PHE A 80 -7.22 -4.75 1.39
C PHE A 80 -7.38 -4.32 2.84
N ILE A 81 -6.47 -4.71 3.74
CA ILE A 81 -6.48 -4.30 5.15
C ILE A 81 -6.39 -2.76 5.28
N LEU A 82 -5.48 -2.14 4.52
CA LEU A 82 -5.32 -0.68 4.53
C LEU A 82 -6.60 0.03 4.03
N ILE A 83 -7.23 -0.49 2.98
CA ILE A 83 -8.51 0.03 2.46
C ILE A 83 -9.62 -0.14 3.50
N LEU A 84 -9.72 -1.28 4.17
CA LEU A 84 -10.71 -1.46 5.24
C LEU A 84 -10.47 -0.50 6.41
N SER A 85 -9.21 -0.18 6.72
CA SER A 85 -8.87 0.74 7.81
C SER A 85 -9.32 2.19 7.59
N ILE A 86 -9.49 2.60 6.33
CA ILE A 86 -9.91 3.97 5.99
C ILE A 86 -11.41 4.11 5.75
N ASN A 87 -12.07 3.05 5.27
CA ASN A 87 -13.50 3.10 5.03
C ASN A 87 -14.25 2.89 6.35
N ASP A 88 -15.22 3.75 6.63
CA ASP A 88 -16.17 3.51 7.71
C ASP A 88 -17.01 2.27 7.36
N LEU A 89 -16.67 1.13 7.96
CA LEU A 89 -17.40 -0.13 7.81
C LEU A 89 -18.73 -0.12 8.60
N LYS A 90 -19.08 1.00 9.23
CA LYS A 90 -20.33 1.12 9.96
C LYS A 90 -21.49 1.11 8.97
N PRO A 91 -22.54 0.31 9.22
CA PRO A 91 -23.74 0.41 8.42
C PRO A 91 -24.24 1.85 8.50
N LYS A 92 -24.44 2.49 7.34
CA LYS A 92 -25.19 3.75 7.28
C LYS A 92 -26.53 3.45 7.93
N ARG A 93 -26.77 3.98 9.13
CA ARG A 93 -28.12 3.99 9.70
C ARG A 93 -28.97 4.75 8.69
N THR A 94 -29.68 4.01 7.84
CA THR A 94 -30.77 4.55 7.06
C THR A 94 -31.67 5.17 8.11
N ALA A 95 -31.73 6.50 8.14
CA ALA A 95 -32.69 7.21 8.95
C ALA A 95 -34.05 6.69 8.50
N GLN A 96 -34.62 5.76 9.27
CA GLN A 96 -36.04 5.47 9.17
C GLN A 96 -36.71 6.79 9.54
N SER A 97 -37.25 7.42 8.50
CA SER A 97 -38.20 8.51 8.63
C SER A 97 -39.23 8.12 9.68
N LYS A 98 -39.52 9.09 10.55
CA LYS A 98 -40.67 9.11 11.45
C LYS A 98 -41.95 8.62 10.75
#